data_AF-A0A7W1YKM1-F1
#
_entry.id   AF-A0A7W1YKM1-F1
#
_cell.length_a   1.000
_cell.length_b   1.000
_cell.length_c   1.000
_cell.angle_alpha   90.00
_cell.angle_beta   90.00
_cell.angle_gamma   90.00
#
_symmetry.space_group_name_H-M   'P 1'
#
loop_
_entity.id
_entity.type
_entity.pdbx_description
1 polymer ?
#
loop_
_entity_poly.entity_id
_entity_poly.type
_entity_poly.pdbx_seq_one_letter_code
_entity_poly.pdbx_strand_id
1 'polypeptide(L)'
;GEARATLADLKPGDELLVDCRDDQAQQPRHGCDIWAGADAQARATAAQRARHKAFLVARGLPGWIERVDGKKLTISLFSRDHATLQALLADAGMVPATWLKDKRWIAVVVADHELRTYNPPVDKQHGPILELLPPPADGYGCGGERWVFEPRVLLEGFRPGRLVRVFAHDAWKVEDMPYGEGLYEHGFETNDDDPGLFPYRTDLYNPELPWFAAKPTSFPPDQSAHRVGGELIAIDAARRAGRFRSDRDGAQIDFTMPPYGTVLRCGAEGELTDLPLGTHCWFDLHQDAAGAFTRAAVVLDDASRLVQDTVTYRVEEAAADGHLRVARQIPPIKDFQDQMITPPDLGRLELPVDAHTRVWKGGKEATVAALATGDVLLADHGAVSASSPGACTEIWAGADTIAATTEHQRLQHRALVKAQGMPGLITAIEGRLLTVVFIAGVRADFPSLLDGDPWGKPVFVAACDELLKPQGAFVRMGFANHLPESATAGAYGCSGIRWVVDSEHPESYHVGQVLRVLKEGWPLPVGQEAAH
;
A
#
# COMPACT_ATOMS: atom_id res chain seq x y z
N GLY A 1 -39.35 5.60 10.25
CA GLY A 1 -38.15 5.45 11.09
C GLY A 1 -37.43 4.20 10.62
N GLU A 2 -36.10 4.26 10.51
CA GLU A 2 -35.26 3.10 10.18
C GLU A 2 -35.42 2.02 11.25
N ALA A 3 -36.32 1.07 11.03
CA ALA A 3 -36.34 -0.16 11.79
C ALA A 3 -35.57 -1.18 10.97
N ARG A 4 -34.40 -1.58 11.45
CA ARG A 4 -33.68 -2.74 10.92
C ARG A 4 -34.57 -3.96 11.18
N ALA A 5 -35.08 -4.55 10.12
CA ALA A 5 -35.87 -5.78 10.19
C ALA A 5 -34.92 -6.98 10.32
N THR A 6 -35.40 -8.03 10.98
CA THR A 6 -34.74 -9.33 11.00
C THR A 6 -35.23 -10.17 9.82
N LEU A 7 -34.49 -11.21 9.45
CA LEU A 7 -34.94 -12.15 8.41
C LEU A 7 -36.28 -12.81 8.75
N ALA A 8 -36.64 -12.90 10.04
CA ALA A 8 -37.92 -13.43 10.50
C ALA A 8 -39.11 -12.52 10.16
N ASP A 9 -38.87 -11.26 9.82
CA ASP A 9 -39.91 -10.31 9.43
C ASP A 9 -40.30 -10.41 7.94
N LEU A 10 -39.48 -11.10 7.14
CA LEU A 10 -39.74 -11.35 5.72
C LEU A 10 -40.82 -12.41 5.53
N LYS A 11 -41.73 -12.18 4.58
CA LYS A 11 -42.81 -13.10 4.23
C LYS A 11 -42.68 -13.58 2.79
N PRO A 12 -43.15 -14.80 2.48
CA PRO A 12 -43.27 -15.24 1.09
C PRO A 12 -44.07 -14.24 0.26
N GLY A 13 -43.48 -13.74 -0.82
CA GLY A 13 -44.08 -12.74 -1.70
C GLY A 13 -43.56 -11.31 -1.48
N ASP A 14 -42.70 -11.05 -0.48
CA ASP A 14 -42.06 -9.76 -0.34
C ASP A 14 -41.08 -9.48 -1.49
N GLU A 15 -41.11 -8.25 -2.02
CA GLU A 15 -40.14 -7.79 -3.02
C GLU A 15 -38.84 -7.39 -2.36
N LEU A 16 -37.72 -7.98 -2.78
CA LEU A 16 -36.40 -7.75 -2.19
C LEU A 16 -35.44 -7.16 -3.23
N LEU A 17 -34.71 -6.12 -2.84
CA LEU A 17 -33.45 -5.76 -3.46
C LEU A 17 -32.34 -6.30 -2.57
N VAL A 18 -31.39 -7.04 -3.14
CA VAL A 18 -30.36 -7.74 -2.37
C VAL A 18 -29.00 -7.47 -2.98
N ASP A 19 -28.07 -6.90 -2.22
CA ASP A 19 -26.66 -6.96 -2.55
C ASP A 19 -26.13 -8.32 -2.13
N CYS A 20 -25.47 -9.01 -3.05
CA CYS A 20 -24.92 -10.34 -2.81
C CYS A 20 -23.40 -10.28 -2.86
N ARG A 21 -22.73 -11.06 -2.01
CA ARG A 21 -21.34 -11.43 -2.23
C ARG A 21 -21.24 -12.51 -3.32
N ASP A 22 -20.05 -12.60 -3.91
CA ASP A 22 -19.64 -13.35 -5.12
C ASP A 22 -20.40 -14.64 -5.48
N ASP A 23 -20.46 -14.93 -6.78
CA ASP A 23 -21.05 -16.16 -7.36
C ASP A 23 -19.94 -17.21 -7.59
N GLN A 24 -19.64 -18.01 -6.58
CA GLN A 24 -18.69 -19.12 -6.72
C GLN A 24 -19.43 -20.39 -7.14
N ALA A 25 -18.88 -21.13 -8.11
CA ALA A 25 -19.53 -22.28 -8.77
C ALA A 25 -20.02 -23.41 -7.83
N GLN A 26 -19.63 -23.39 -6.55
CA GLN A 26 -19.99 -24.40 -5.55
C GLN A 26 -20.71 -23.84 -4.32
N GLN A 27 -21.07 -22.55 -4.29
CA GLN A 27 -21.75 -21.95 -3.14
C GLN A 27 -23.01 -21.17 -3.54
N PRO A 28 -24.09 -21.24 -2.76
CA PRO A 28 -25.25 -20.38 -2.94
C PRO A 28 -24.88 -18.92 -2.63
N ARG A 29 -25.36 -17.98 -3.46
CA ARG A 29 -25.14 -16.53 -3.27
C ARG A 29 -25.57 -16.08 -1.88
N HIS A 30 -24.71 -15.32 -1.21
CA HIS A 30 -24.98 -14.80 0.14
C HIS A 30 -25.39 -13.33 0.08
N GLY A 31 -26.60 -13.00 0.54
CA GLY A 31 -27.06 -11.61 0.66
C GLY A 31 -26.35 -10.89 1.81
N CYS A 32 -25.74 -9.73 1.55
CA CYS A 32 -25.12 -8.90 2.58
C CYS A 32 -26.01 -7.73 3.01
N ASP A 33 -26.73 -7.11 2.07
CA ASP A 33 -27.73 -6.08 2.36
C ASP A 33 -29.06 -6.44 1.69
N ILE A 34 -30.16 -6.33 2.43
CA ILE A 34 -31.51 -6.67 1.95
C ILE A 34 -32.44 -5.48 2.21
N TRP A 35 -33.03 -4.93 1.14
CA TRP A 35 -34.07 -3.93 1.22
C TRP A 35 -35.42 -4.54 0.82
N ALA A 36 -36.24 -4.80 1.84
CA ALA A 36 -37.56 -5.42 1.68
C ALA A 36 -38.66 -4.37 1.44
N GLY A 37 -39.39 -4.52 0.34
CA GLY A 37 -40.47 -3.65 -0.11
C GLY A 37 -40.02 -2.42 -0.90
N ALA A 38 -40.87 -1.98 -1.83
CA ALA A 38 -40.61 -0.86 -2.74
C ALA A 38 -40.17 0.43 -2.01
N ASP A 39 -40.76 0.72 -0.86
CA ASP A 39 -40.41 1.88 -0.04
C ASP A 39 -38.96 1.85 0.49
N ALA A 40 -38.48 0.68 0.92
CA ALA A 40 -37.11 0.52 1.39
C ALA A 40 -36.12 0.64 0.22
N GLN A 41 -36.43 0.03 -0.92
CA GLN A 41 -35.63 0.07 -2.14
C GLN A 41 -35.52 1.51 -2.69
N ALA A 42 -36.63 2.25 -2.72
CA ALA A 42 -36.66 3.64 -3.17
C ALA A 42 -35.80 4.54 -2.27
N ARG A 43 -35.87 4.35 -0.95
CA ARG A 43 -35.02 5.07 0.00
C ARG A 43 -33.55 4.72 -0.15
N ALA A 44 -33.20 3.44 -0.29
CA ALA A 44 -31.83 3.00 -0.52
C ALA A 44 -31.24 3.62 -1.79
N THR A 45 -32.01 3.58 -2.88
CA THR A 45 -31.65 4.21 -4.16
C THR A 45 -31.46 5.72 -4.00
N ALA A 46 -32.35 6.42 -3.28
CA ALA A 46 -32.23 7.85 -3.04
C ALA A 46 -31.00 8.19 -2.19
N ALA A 47 -30.71 7.41 -1.14
CA ALA A 47 -29.54 7.58 -0.30
C ALA A 47 -28.24 7.37 -1.10
N GLN A 48 -28.18 6.34 -1.95
CA GLN A 48 -27.01 6.09 -2.80
C GLN A 48 -26.80 7.20 -3.83
N ARG A 49 -27.88 7.70 -4.46
CA ARG A 49 -27.81 8.86 -5.36
C ARG A 49 -27.33 10.11 -4.65
N ALA A 50 -27.80 10.37 -3.43
CA ALA A 50 -27.35 11.51 -2.63
C ALA A 50 -25.85 11.42 -2.30
N ARG A 51 -25.35 10.23 -1.93
CA ARG A 51 -23.91 9.99 -1.72
C ARG A 51 -23.10 10.21 -2.98
N HIS A 52 -23.54 9.65 -4.11
CA HIS A 52 -22.86 9.83 -5.40
C HIS A 52 -22.84 11.30 -5.83
N LYS A 53 -23.94 12.04 -5.64
CA LYS A 53 -23.97 13.47 -5.88
C LYS A 53 -22.99 14.22 -4.99
N ALA A 54 -22.96 13.94 -3.69
CA ALA A 54 -22.01 14.58 -2.78
C ALA A 54 -20.55 14.32 -3.20
N PHE A 55 -20.26 13.10 -3.66
CA PHE A 55 -18.95 12.75 -4.22
C PHE A 55 -18.58 13.61 -5.44
N LEU A 56 -19.50 13.76 -6.41
CA LEU A 56 -19.27 14.57 -7.60
C LEU A 56 -19.22 16.07 -7.32
N VAL A 57 -20.00 16.57 -6.36
CA VAL A 57 -19.94 17.97 -5.92
C VAL A 57 -18.54 18.29 -5.38
N ALA A 58 -17.94 17.36 -4.63
CA ALA A 58 -16.60 17.54 -4.07
C ALA A 58 -15.48 17.36 -5.10
N ARG A 59 -15.65 16.51 -6.13
CA ARG A 59 -14.57 16.08 -7.05
C ARG A 59 -14.73 16.55 -8.49
N GLY A 60 -15.86 17.15 -8.84
CA GLY A 60 -16.21 17.48 -10.21
C GLY A 60 -16.67 16.26 -11.03
N LEU A 61 -17.35 16.56 -12.13
CA LEU A 61 -17.80 15.57 -13.11
C LEU A 61 -16.58 14.99 -13.85
N PRO A 62 -16.42 13.66 -13.91
CA PRO A 62 -15.35 13.05 -14.67
C PRO A 62 -15.65 13.08 -16.17
N GLY A 63 -14.60 13.22 -16.97
CA GLY A 63 -14.66 13.07 -18.42
C GLY A 63 -13.28 12.95 -19.03
N TRP A 64 -13.21 12.75 -20.35
CA TRP A 64 -11.97 12.82 -21.10
C TRP A 64 -12.01 13.92 -22.16
N ILE A 65 -10.84 14.26 -22.69
CA ILE A 65 -10.68 15.14 -23.84
C ILE A 65 -10.67 14.27 -25.10
N GLU A 66 -11.71 14.38 -25.92
CA GLU A 66 -11.76 13.68 -27.22
C GLU A 66 -10.84 14.34 -28.25
N ARG A 67 -10.85 15.67 -28.25
CA ARG A 67 -10.19 16.47 -29.27
C ARG A 67 -9.76 17.82 -28.70
N VAL A 68 -8.65 18.31 -29.25
CA VAL A 68 -8.16 19.67 -29.06
C VAL A 68 -8.07 20.34 -30.42
N ASP A 69 -8.72 21.49 -30.59
CA ASP A 69 -8.70 22.30 -31.83
C ASP A 69 -8.36 23.76 -31.50
N GLY A 70 -7.10 24.15 -31.77
CA GLY A 70 -6.54 25.40 -31.25
C GLY A 70 -6.56 25.40 -29.72
N LYS A 71 -7.33 26.31 -29.12
CA LYS A 71 -7.56 26.34 -27.66
C LYS A 71 -8.79 25.55 -27.21
N LYS A 72 -9.65 25.08 -28.12
CA LYS A 72 -10.93 24.46 -27.75
C LYS A 72 -10.75 22.99 -27.42
N LEU A 73 -11.36 22.56 -26.32
CA LEU A 73 -11.42 21.17 -25.88
C LEU A 73 -12.82 20.62 -26.15
N THR A 74 -12.91 19.44 -26.75
CA THR A 74 -14.14 18.65 -26.75
C THR A 74 -14.06 17.64 -25.61
N ILE A 75 -14.88 17.84 -24.57
CA ILE A 75 -14.88 17.01 -23.36
C ILE A 75 -16.11 16.11 -23.39
N SER A 76 -15.91 14.81 -23.18
CA SER A 76 -17.00 13.84 -23.03
C SER A 76 -17.08 13.37 -21.60
N LEU A 77 -18.25 13.55 -20.99
CA LEU A 77 -18.48 13.24 -19.58
C LEU A 77 -18.83 11.76 -19.39
N PHE A 78 -18.39 11.20 -18.26
CA PHE A 78 -18.66 9.81 -17.91
C PHE A 78 -19.93 9.69 -17.08
N SER A 79 -20.73 8.67 -17.41
CA SER A 79 -21.86 8.19 -16.63
C SER A 79 -22.30 6.85 -17.23
N ARG A 80 -23.09 6.07 -16.49
CA ARG A 80 -23.67 4.81 -16.97
C ARG A 80 -24.39 4.99 -18.30
N ASP A 81 -25.21 6.02 -18.39
CA ASP A 81 -25.99 6.40 -19.56
C ASP A 81 -26.39 7.88 -19.50
N HIS A 82 -26.97 8.36 -20.61
CA HIS A 82 -27.40 9.75 -20.77
C HIS A 82 -28.52 10.17 -19.81
N ALA A 83 -29.50 9.30 -19.57
CA ALA A 83 -30.61 9.61 -18.67
C ALA A 83 -30.12 9.79 -17.22
N THR A 84 -29.17 8.97 -16.80
CA THR A 84 -28.53 9.03 -15.49
C THR A 84 -27.75 10.33 -15.31
N LEU A 85 -26.97 10.74 -16.32
CA LEU A 85 -26.23 12.00 -16.24
C LEU A 85 -27.20 13.18 -16.20
N GLN A 86 -28.19 13.23 -17.09
CA GLN A 86 -29.21 14.29 -17.11
C GLN A 86 -29.95 14.43 -15.77
N ALA A 87 -30.35 13.33 -15.15
CA ALA A 87 -30.97 13.34 -13.83
C ALA A 87 -30.03 13.93 -12.76
N LEU A 88 -28.74 13.59 -12.81
CA LEU A 88 -27.73 14.12 -11.88
C LEU A 88 -27.50 15.62 -12.08
N LEU A 89 -27.37 16.07 -13.33
CA LEU A 89 -27.24 17.48 -13.66
C LEU A 89 -28.47 18.24 -13.15
N ALA A 90 -29.68 17.76 -13.43
CA ALA A 90 -30.92 18.38 -12.99
C ALA A 90 -31.03 18.46 -11.45
N ASP A 91 -30.70 17.38 -10.74
CA ASP A 91 -30.71 17.35 -9.27
C ASP A 91 -29.67 18.29 -8.66
N ALA A 92 -28.54 18.49 -9.35
CA ALA A 92 -27.52 19.48 -8.98
C ALA A 92 -27.88 20.93 -9.38
N GLY A 93 -29.06 21.18 -9.97
CA GLY A 93 -29.46 22.50 -10.45
C GLY A 93 -28.69 22.95 -11.70
N MET A 94 -28.12 22.01 -12.44
CA MET A 94 -27.25 22.24 -13.58
C MET A 94 -28.04 22.06 -14.89
N VAL A 95 -28.07 23.10 -15.72
CA VAL A 95 -28.85 23.12 -16.96
C VAL A 95 -27.95 23.55 -18.12
N PRO A 96 -27.21 22.62 -18.76
CA PRO A 96 -26.22 22.95 -19.79
C PRO A 96 -26.78 23.79 -20.94
N ALA A 97 -28.02 23.53 -21.37
CA ALA A 97 -28.66 24.29 -22.44
C ALA A 97 -28.84 25.78 -22.11
N THR A 98 -29.09 26.11 -20.84
CA THR A 98 -29.15 27.50 -20.36
C THR A 98 -27.74 28.08 -20.29
N TRP A 99 -26.79 27.31 -19.78
CA TRP A 99 -25.38 27.72 -19.67
C TRP A 99 -24.73 28.06 -21.00
N LEU A 100 -25.07 27.32 -22.06
CA LEU A 100 -24.63 27.61 -23.42
C LEU A 100 -25.12 29.00 -23.90
N LYS A 101 -26.39 29.34 -23.63
CA LYS A 101 -26.96 30.64 -23.99
C LYS A 101 -26.31 31.78 -23.22
N ASP A 102 -26.06 31.56 -21.93
CA ASP A 102 -25.48 32.54 -21.02
C ASP A 102 -23.95 32.61 -21.13
N LYS A 103 -23.33 31.74 -21.95
CA LYS A 103 -21.88 31.55 -22.04
C LYS A 103 -21.24 31.35 -20.67
N ARG A 104 -21.89 30.54 -19.82
CA ARG A 104 -21.46 30.32 -18.45
C ARG A 104 -20.05 29.75 -18.42
N TRP A 105 -19.26 30.26 -17.48
CA TRP A 105 -17.93 29.77 -17.22
C TRP A 105 -17.97 28.57 -16.29
N ILE A 106 -17.22 27.54 -16.64
CA ILE A 106 -16.96 26.36 -15.83
C ILE A 106 -15.46 26.28 -15.52
N ALA A 107 -15.09 25.46 -14.54
CA ALA A 107 -13.69 25.14 -14.25
C ALA A 107 -13.39 23.70 -14.66
N VAL A 108 -12.25 23.49 -15.29
CA VAL A 108 -11.77 22.17 -15.74
C VAL A 108 -10.36 21.95 -15.19
N VAL A 109 -10.13 20.78 -14.62
CA VAL A 109 -8.85 20.37 -14.02
C VAL A 109 -8.39 19.07 -14.69
N VAL A 110 -7.10 18.94 -14.98
CA VAL A 110 -6.53 17.69 -15.51
C VAL A 110 -6.51 16.62 -14.43
N ALA A 111 -6.85 15.39 -14.79
CA ALA A 111 -6.80 14.24 -13.91
C ALA A 111 -5.94 13.10 -14.50
N ASP A 112 -5.48 12.20 -13.64
CA ASP A 112 -4.84 10.94 -14.02
C ASP A 112 -5.89 9.85 -14.38
N HIS A 113 -5.41 8.63 -14.64
CA HIS A 113 -6.21 7.46 -14.97
C HIS A 113 -7.13 6.97 -13.84
N GLU A 114 -6.84 7.34 -12.59
CA GLU A 114 -7.65 7.06 -11.41
C GLU A 114 -8.61 8.22 -11.08
N LEU A 115 -8.66 9.25 -11.94
CA LEU A 115 -9.43 10.47 -11.77
C LEU A 115 -9.01 11.35 -10.59
N ARG A 116 -7.76 11.21 -10.14
CA ARG A 116 -7.08 12.07 -9.16
C ARG A 116 -6.54 13.31 -9.85
N THR A 117 -6.45 14.41 -9.13
CA THR A 117 -6.00 15.71 -9.66
C THR A 117 -4.81 16.22 -8.86
N TYR A 118 -3.88 16.94 -9.49
CA TYR A 118 -2.71 17.51 -8.83
C TYR A 118 -3.10 18.62 -7.84
N ASN A 119 -3.23 19.86 -8.27
CA ASN A 119 -3.62 20.97 -7.39
C ASN A 119 -4.82 21.73 -7.98
N PRO A 120 -6.07 21.27 -7.80
CA PRO A 120 -7.25 21.89 -8.42
C PRO A 120 -7.39 23.39 -8.20
N PRO A 121 -7.15 23.95 -7.00
CA PRO A 121 -7.24 25.39 -6.78
C PRO A 121 -6.31 26.21 -7.69
N VAL A 122 -5.13 25.67 -8.01
CA VAL A 122 -4.08 26.33 -8.80
C VAL A 122 -4.17 25.97 -10.29
N ASP A 123 -4.38 24.70 -10.61
CA ASP A 123 -4.31 24.15 -11.97
C ASP A 123 -5.60 24.34 -12.76
N LYS A 124 -6.72 24.64 -12.10
CA LYS A 124 -8.00 24.82 -12.79
C LYS A 124 -7.91 25.85 -13.89
N GLN A 125 -8.45 25.49 -15.05
CA GLN A 125 -8.66 26.43 -16.14
C GLN A 125 -10.14 26.77 -16.22
N HIS A 126 -10.41 28.07 -16.22
CA HIS A 126 -11.75 28.61 -16.40
C HIS A 126 -12.01 28.93 -17.87
N GLY A 127 -13.26 28.80 -18.29
CA GLY A 127 -13.65 29.08 -19.66
C GLY A 127 -15.14 28.84 -19.91
N PRO A 128 -15.71 29.43 -20.97
CA PRO A 128 -17.11 29.22 -21.33
C PRO A 128 -17.32 27.86 -22.00
N ILE A 129 -18.53 27.31 -21.82
CA ILE A 129 -19.06 26.29 -22.74
C ILE A 129 -19.50 27.01 -24.02
N LEU A 130 -19.00 26.54 -25.16
CA LEU A 130 -19.24 27.11 -26.49
C LEU A 130 -20.24 26.33 -27.32
N GLU A 131 -20.35 25.02 -27.08
CA GLU A 131 -21.22 24.14 -27.85
C GLU A 131 -21.56 22.89 -27.02
N LEU A 132 -22.78 22.38 -27.18
CA LEU A 132 -23.20 21.07 -26.69
C LEU A 132 -23.34 20.17 -27.91
N LEU A 133 -22.50 19.16 -28.00
CA LEU A 133 -22.51 18.21 -29.09
C LEU A 133 -23.42 17.03 -28.75
N PRO A 134 -24.05 16.38 -29.74
CA PRO A 134 -24.85 15.19 -29.50
C PRO A 134 -23.99 14.07 -28.88
N PRO A 135 -24.61 13.17 -28.10
CA PRO A 135 -23.93 11.99 -27.55
C PRO A 135 -23.26 11.16 -28.66
N PRO A 136 -22.16 10.45 -28.35
CA PRO A 136 -21.65 9.40 -29.24
C PRO A 136 -22.76 8.38 -29.53
N ALA A 137 -22.79 7.84 -30.76
CA ALA A 137 -23.84 6.89 -31.18
C ALA A 137 -23.70 5.50 -30.51
N ASP A 138 -22.51 5.20 -29.99
CA ASP A 138 -22.08 3.90 -29.52
C ASP A 138 -20.94 4.03 -28.49
N GLY A 139 -21.18 3.54 -27.26
CA GLY A 139 -20.17 3.48 -26.19
C GLY A 139 -20.78 3.15 -24.84
N TYR A 140 -20.19 2.19 -24.10
CA TYR A 140 -20.51 1.97 -22.69
C TYR A 140 -19.77 2.99 -21.83
N GLY A 141 -20.43 3.54 -20.79
CA GLY A 141 -19.80 4.47 -19.85
C GLY A 141 -19.66 5.92 -20.33
N CYS A 142 -20.14 6.25 -21.54
CA CYS A 142 -20.30 7.64 -21.97
C CYS A 142 -21.63 8.18 -21.44
N GLY A 143 -21.59 9.26 -20.66
CA GLY A 143 -22.79 9.90 -20.11
C GLY A 143 -23.63 10.64 -21.15
N GLY A 144 -23.29 10.51 -22.43
CA GLY A 144 -24.00 11.14 -23.54
C GLY A 144 -23.96 12.67 -23.56
N GLU A 145 -23.08 13.30 -22.78
CA GLU A 145 -22.87 14.75 -22.76
C GLU A 145 -21.48 15.07 -23.29
N ARG A 146 -21.44 15.90 -24.34
CA ARG A 146 -20.19 16.36 -24.96
C ARG A 146 -20.16 17.88 -25.02
N TRP A 147 -19.20 18.48 -24.34
CA TRP A 147 -19.11 19.93 -24.20
C TRP A 147 -17.88 20.44 -24.92
N VAL A 148 -18.05 21.46 -25.76
CA VAL A 148 -16.93 22.23 -26.30
C VAL A 148 -16.64 23.37 -25.32
N PHE A 149 -15.44 23.36 -24.77
CA PHE A 149 -14.98 24.29 -23.73
C PHE A 149 -13.72 25.00 -24.21
N GLU A 150 -13.59 26.31 -23.94
CA GLU A 150 -12.38 27.08 -24.27
C GLU A 150 -11.72 27.62 -22.99
N PRO A 151 -10.65 26.98 -22.48
CA PRO A 151 -9.91 27.48 -21.33
C PRO A 151 -9.17 28.79 -21.63
N ARG A 152 -8.96 29.61 -20.59
CA ARG A 152 -8.08 30.79 -20.65
C ARG A 152 -6.67 30.44 -21.11
N VAL A 153 -6.10 29.39 -20.52
CA VAL A 153 -4.77 28.87 -20.83
C VAL A 153 -4.89 27.38 -21.17
N LEU A 154 -4.25 26.97 -22.26
CA LEU A 154 -4.14 25.57 -22.62
C LEU A 154 -2.94 24.98 -21.86
N LEU A 155 -3.21 24.20 -20.82
CA LEU A 155 -2.17 23.51 -20.06
C LEU A 155 -1.62 22.32 -20.83
N GLU A 156 -0.39 21.90 -20.47
CA GLU A 156 0.27 20.75 -21.10
C GLU A 156 -0.58 19.48 -21.04
N GLY A 157 -1.30 19.26 -19.93
CA GLY A 157 -2.15 18.09 -19.71
C GLY A 157 -3.46 18.09 -20.50
N PHE A 158 -3.83 19.19 -21.16
CA PHE A 158 -5.02 19.22 -22.03
C PHE A 158 -4.71 18.65 -23.42
N ARG A 159 -4.62 17.32 -23.49
CA ARG A 159 -4.35 16.56 -24.72
C ARG A 159 -5.47 15.56 -25.00
N PRO A 160 -5.69 15.19 -26.28
CA PRO A 160 -6.60 14.09 -26.60
C PRO A 160 -6.27 12.82 -25.80
N GLY A 161 -7.29 12.17 -25.25
CA GLY A 161 -7.18 10.98 -24.40
C GLY A 161 -6.91 11.25 -22.91
N ARG A 162 -6.62 12.49 -22.51
CA ARG A 162 -6.40 12.84 -21.09
C ARG A 162 -7.73 13.00 -20.36
N LEU A 163 -7.72 12.66 -19.08
CA LEU A 163 -8.86 12.76 -18.18
C LEU A 163 -8.94 14.13 -17.54
N VAL A 164 -10.16 14.53 -17.21
CA VAL A 164 -10.46 15.81 -16.58
C VAL A 164 -11.57 15.68 -15.53
N ARG A 165 -11.54 16.59 -14.56
CA ARG A 165 -12.65 16.89 -13.66
C ARG A 165 -13.27 18.23 -14.04
N VAL A 166 -14.59 18.27 -14.16
CA VAL A 166 -15.36 19.44 -14.55
C VAL A 166 -16.22 19.93 -13.39
N PHE A 167 -15.90 21.12 -12.88
CA PHE A 167 -16.64 21.80 -11.83
C PHE A 167 -17.56 22.83 -12.49
N ALA A 168 -18.81 22.42 -12.70
CA ALA A 168 -19.72 23.11 -13.60
C ALA A 168 -20.73 24.04 -12.89
N HIS A 169 -20.74 24.09 -11.56
CA HIS A 169 -21.70 24.87 -10.77
C HIS A 169 -20.97 25.73 -9.73
N ASP A 170 -21.44 26.96 -9.50
CA ASP A 170 -20.74 27.93 -8.63
C ASP A 170 -20.66 27.48 -7.16
N ALA A 171 -21.62 26.67 -6.72
CA ALA A 171 -21.60 26.07 -5.39
C ALA A 171 -20.60 24.91 -5.24
N TRP A 172 -20.03 24.40 -6.34
CA TRP A 172 -19.03 23.34 -6.30
C TRP A 172 -17.66 23.99 -6.16
N LYS A 173 -17.07 23.85 -4.98
CA LYS A 173 -15.76 24.44 -4.71
C LYS A 173 -14.70 23.66 -5.47
N VAL A 174 -13.82 24.40 -6.14
CA VAL A 174 -12.57 23.85 -6.67
C VAL A 174 -11.51 24.00 -5.59
N GLU A 175 -11.53 23.05 -4.66
CA GLU A 175 -10.63 22.94 -3.51
C GLU A 175 -9.67 21.76 -3.68
N ASP A 176 -8.67 21.67 -2.82
CA ASP A 176 -7.75 20.53 -2.81
C ASP A 176 -8.54 19.23 -2.61
N MET A 177 -8.09 18.16 -3.27
CA MET A 177 -8.73 16.86 -3.09
C MET A 177 -8.53 16.38 -1.65
N PRO A 178 -9.47 15.57 -1.13
CA PRO A 178 -9.23 14.85 0.11
C PRO A 178 -7.88 14.12 0.06
N TYR A 179 -7.19 14.08 1.21
CA TYR A 179 -5.92 13.38 1.34
C TYR A 179 -6.02 11.93 0.83
N GLY A 180 -5.00 11.45 0.12
CA GLY A 180 -4.99 10.16 -0.56
C GLY A 180 -5.72 10.14 -1.91
N GLU A 181 -6.40 11.22 -2.30
CA GLU A 181 -7.13 11.33 -3.56
C GLU A 181 -6.61 12.46 -4.48
N GLY A 182 -5.63 13.25 -4.01
CA GLY A 182 -4.88 14.20 -4.81
C GLY A 182 -3.53 13.64 -5.25
N LEU A 183 -2.99 14.12 -6.37
CA LEU A 183 -1.61 13.83 -6.78
C LEU A 183 -0.60 14.77 -6.11
N TYR A 184 -1.08 15.91 -5.59
CA TYR A 184 -0.26 16.87 -4.87
C TYR A 184 -0.30 16.59 -3.36
N GLU A 185 0.62 15.77 -2.88
CA GLU A 185 0.87 15.60 -1.44
C GLU A 185 2.25 16.13 -1.05
N HIS A 186 2.33 16.98 -0.01
CA HIS A 186 3.59 17.51 0.53
C HIS A 186 4.40 16.49 1.36
N GLY A 187 4.12 15.19 1.22
CA GLY A 187 4.71 14.13 2.05
C GLY A 187 5.32 12.96 1.28
N PHE A 188 4.98 12.79 0.00
CA PHE A 188 5.49 11.69 -0.80
C PHE A 188 5.73 12.22 -2.22
N GLU A 189 7.00 12.47 -2.55
CA GLU A 189 7.39 12.55 -3.97
C GLU A 189 7.22 11.15 -4.54
N THR A 190 6.04 10.82 -5.05
CA THR A 190 5.90 9.65 -5.91
C THR A 190 5.84 10.13 -7.35
N ASN A 191 6.79 9.67 -8.16
CA ASN A 191 6.84 9.93 -9.60
C ASN A 191 5.80 9.06 -10.36
N ASP A 192 4.67 8.71 -9.73
CA ASP A 192 3.73 7.67 -10.16
C ASP A 192 3.03 7.95 -11.51
N ASP A 193 3.20 9.15 -12.05
CA ASP A 193 2.63 9.58 -13.33
C ASP A 193 3.53 9.32 -14.55
N ASP A 194 4.76 8.83 -14.36
CA ASP A 194 5.64 8.46 -15.47
C ASP A 194 5.54 6.95 -15.78
N PRO A 195 4.86 6.52 -16.86
CA PRO A 195 4.88 5.11 -17.28
C PRO A 195 6.29 4.59 -17.61
N GLY A 196 7.27 5.47 -17.81
CA GLY A 196 8.70 5.16 -17.91
C GLY A 196 9.42 4.99 -16.57
N LEU A 197 8.76 5.22 -15.43
CA LEU A 197 9.35 5.14 -14.08
C LEU A 197 9.96 3.75 -13.83
N PHE A 198 9.26 2.71 -14.28
CA PHE A 198 9.70 1.32 -14.15
C PHE A 198 9.99 0.70 -15.52
N PRO A 199 11.26 0.41 -15.86
CA PRO A 199 11.61 -0.26 -17.11
C PRO A 199 11.33 -1.78 -17.11
N TYR A 200 10.37 -2.22 -16.29
CA TYR A 200 9.94 -3.61 -16.10
C TYR A 200 8.47 -3.62 -15.67
N ARG A 201 7.85 -4.81 -15.69
CA ARG A 201 6.47 -5.00 -15.20
C ARG A 201 6.42 -4.88 -13.68
N THR A 202 5.37 -4.22 -13.19
CA THR A 202 4.96 -4.22 -11.79
C THR A 202 3.52 -4.73 -11.69
N ASP A 203 3.00 -4.92 -10.48
CA ASP A 203 1.58 -5.26 -10.30
C ASP A 203 0.63 -4.12 -10.71
N LEU A 204 1.11 -2.88 -10.67
CA LEU A 204 0.33 -1.66 -10.91
C LEU A 204 0.51 -1.10 -12.32
N TYR A 205 1.69 -1.26 -12.91
CA TYR A 205 2.09 -0.60 -14.15
C TYR A 205 2.77 -1.57 -15.14
N ASN A 206 2.80 -1.16 -16.41
CA ASN A 206 3.57 -1.81 -17.47
C ASN A 206 3.31 -3.33 -17.62
N PRO A 207 2.04 -3.78 -17.72
CA PRO A 207 1.70 -5.21 -17.76
C PRO A 207 2.28 -5.96 -18.96
N GLU A 208 2.62 -5.25 -20.03
CA GLU A 208 3.21 -5.76 -21.27
C GLU A 208 4.73 -5.97 -21.19
N LEU A 209 5.40 -5.44 -20.16
CA LEU A 209 6.84 -5.63 -19.96
C LEU A 209 7.12 -6.98 -19.29
N PRO A 210 8.36 -7.51 -19.42
CA PRO A 210 8.78 -8.65 -18.62
C PRO A 210 8.95 -8.24 -17.14
N TRP A 211 8.75 -9.22 -16.25
CA TRP A 211 9.09 -9.08 -14.83
C TRP A 211 10.59 -8.83 -14.64
N PHE A 212 10.94 -8.16 -13.54
CA PHE A 212 12.33 -7.90 -13.20
C PHE A 212 13.08 -9.20 -12.84
N ALA A 213 14.21 -9.43 -13.50
CA ALA A 213 15.08 -10.56 -13.24
C ALA A 213 16.11 -10.21 -12.15
N ALA A 214 15.83 -10.60 -10.91
CA ALA A 214 16.72 -10.37 -9.77
C ALA A 214 18.08 -11.06 -9.98
N LYS A 215 19.17 -10.33 -9.69
CA LYS A 215 20.55 -10.84 -9.80
C LYS A 215 21.11 -11.11 -8.40
N PRO A 216 21.91 -12.18 -8.21
CA PRO A 216 22.51 -12.49 -6.91
C PRO A 216 23.39 -11.36 -6.34
N THR A 217 24.00 -10.55 -7.21
CA THR A 217 25.02 -9.56 -6.85
C THR A 217 24.48 -8.13 -6.68
N SER A 218 23.17 -7.92 -6.74
CA SER A 218 22.57 -6.58 -6.67
C SER A 218 21.22 -6.58 -5.97
N PHE A 219 20.89 -5.49 -5.30
CA PHE A 219 19.56 -5.26 -4.74
C PHE A 219 18.52 -5.06 -5.85
N PRO A 220 17.39 -5.79 -5.82
CA PRO A 220 16.28 -5.54 -6.73
C PRO A 220 15.66 -4.17 -6.47
N PRO A 221 15.32 -3.38 -7.50
CA PRO A 221 14.63 -2.11 -7.33
C PRO A 221 13.32 -2.24 -6.55
N ASP A 222 12.88 -1.15 -5.92
CA ASP A 222 11.55 -1.11 -5.30
C ASP A 222 10.45 -1.42 -6.34
N GLN A 223 9.32 -1.95 -5.88
CA GLN A 223 8.15 -2.32 -6.70
C GLN A 223 8.40 -3.35 -7.83
N SER A 224 9.61 -3.91 -7.92
CA SER A 224 9.97 -4.89 -8.95
C SER A 224 9.50 -6.33 -8.68
N ALA A 225 8.98 -6.58 -7.47
CA ALA A 225 8.44 -7.87 -7.06
C ALA A 225 6.96 -8.04 -7.44
N HIS A 226 6.52 -9.29 -7.56
CA HIS A 226 5.11 -9.65 -7.63
C HIS A 226 4.59 -9.92 -6.22
N ARG A 227 3.58 -9.17 -5.78
CA ARG A 227 3.02 -9.27 -4.43
C ARG A 227 1.87 -10.27 -4.39
N VAL A 228 1.92 -11.18 -3.43
CA VAL A 228 0.91 -12.22 -3.21
C VAL A 228 0.53 -12.27 -1.72
N GLY A 229 -0.77 -12.36 -1.42
CA GLY A 229 -1.31 -12.63 -0.08
C GLY A 229 -1.51 -14.13 0.16
N GLY A 230 -1.30 -14.57 1.39
CA GLY A 230 -1.50 -15.97 1.76
C GLY A 230 -1.25 -16.32 3.22
N GLU A 231 -1.78 -17.47 3.64
CA GLU A 231 -1.53 -18.04 4.98
C GLU A 231 -0.14 -18.68 5.04
N LEU A 232 0.68 -18.29 6.01
CA LEU A 232 1.97 -18.95 6.28
C LEU A 232 1.75 -20.32 6.96
N ILE A 233 2.11 -21.41 6.29
CA ILE A 233 1.77 -22.78 6.76
C ILE A 233 2.99 -23.63 7.12
N ALA A 234 4.20 -23.24 6.73
CA ALA A 234 5.44 -23.88 7.17
C ALA A 234 6.63 -22.92 7.14
N ILE A 235 7.59 -23.14 8.05
CA ILE A 235 8.84 -22.40 8.15
C ILE A 235 10.01 -23.40 8.26
N ASP A 236 11.06 -23.17 7.47
CA ASP A 236 12.40 -23.73 7.65
C ASP A 236 13.40 -22.58 7.83
N ALA A 237 13.54 -22.14 9.07
CA ALA A 237 14.40 -21.01 9.42
C ALA A 237 15.88 -21.27 9.05
N ALA A 238 16.34 -22.50 9.16
CA ALA A 238 17.73 -22.87 8.87
C ALA A 238 18.08 -22.74 7.37
N ARG A 239 17.07 -22.86 6.49
CA ARG A 239 17.18 -22.65 5.05
C ARG A 239 16.62 -21.30 4.59
N ARG A 240 16.20 -20.43 5.52
CA ARG A 240 15.49 -19.19 5.23
C ARG A 240 14.38 -19.42 4.20
N ALA A 241 13.56 -20.43 4.44
CA ALA A 241 12.55 -20.91 3.52
C ALA A 241 11.23 -21.15 4.25
N GLY A 242 10.16 -21.29 3.49
CA GLY A 242 8.85 -21.60 4.04
C GLY A 242 7.86 -21.98 2.95
N ARG A 243 6.60 -22.10 3.35
CA ARG A 243 5.48 -22.38 2.47
C ARG A 243 4.28 -21.56 2.89
N PHE A 244 3.59 -20.98 1.92
CA PHE A 244 2.32 -20.32 2.15
C PHE A 244 1.21 -20.92 1.28
N ARG A 245 -0.04 -20.69 1.68
CA ARG A 245 -1.23 -20.99 0.90
C ARG A 245 -1.80 -19.70 0.33
N SER A 246 -1.78 -19.56 -0.99
CA SER A 246 -2.25 -18.38 -1.72
C SER A 246 -3.73 -18.10 -1.47
N ASP A 247 -4.09 -16.84 -1.22
CA ASP A 247 -5.49 -16.44 -1.06
C ASP A 247 -6.30 -16.58 -2.34
N ARG A 248 -5.63 -16.42 -3.49
CA ARG A 248 -6.26 -16.33 -4.80
C ARG A 248 -6.92 -17.64 -5.22
N ASP A 249 -6.22 -18.74 -4.98
CA ASP A 249 -6.56 -20.06 -5.51
C ASP A 249 -6.31 -21.21 -4.53
N GLY A 250 -5.82 -20.92 -3.32
CA GLY A 250 -5.48 -21.92 -2.32
C GLY A 250 -4.21 -22.72 -2.67
N ALA A 251 -3.45 -22.33 -3.71
CA ALA A 251 -2.24 -23.03 -4.09
C ALA A 251 -1.18 -22.96 -2.98
N GLN A 252 -0.51 -24.08 -2.72
CA GLN A 252 0.61 -24.10 -1.79
C GLN A 252 1.90 -23.78 -2.53
N ILE A 253 2.57 -22.70 -2.13
CA ILE A 253 3.76 -22.18 -2.79
C ILE A 253 4.92 -22.24 -1.80
N ASP A 254 5.96 -22.99 -2.17
CA ASP A 254 7.24 -22.98 -1.47
C ASP A 254 8.02 -21.72 -1.83
N PHE A 255 8.67 -21.10 -0.85
CA PHE A 255 9.53 -19.94 -1.06
C PHE A 255 10.87 -20.08 -0.35
N THR A 256 11.87 -19.39 -0.89
CA THR A 256 13.18 -19.17 -0.28
C THR A 256 13.45 -17.68 -0.19
N MET A 257 14.13 -17.24 0.87
CA MET A 257 14.53 -15.85 1.02
C MET A 257 15.99 -15.70 0.58
N PRO A 258 16.28 -14.84 -0.41
CA PRO A 258 17.64 -14.47 -0.75
C PRO A 258 18.31 -13.73 0.44
N PRO A 259 19.63 -13.47 0.35
CA PRO A 259 20.36 -12.72 1.38
C PRO A 259 19.74 -11.38 1.76
N TYR A 260 19.19 -10.66 0.76
CA TYR A 260 18.52 -9.37 0.95
C TYR A 260 17.07 -9.50 1.43
N GLY A 261 16.55 -10.73 1.55
CA GLY A 261 15.18 -10.98 1.97
C GLY A 261 14.96 -10.53 3.42
N THR A 262 13.85 -9.83 3.67
CA THR A 262 13.51 -9.27 4.98
C THR A 262 12.14 -9.73 5.47
N VAL A 263 11.98 -9.79 6.80
CA VAL A 263 10.70 -10.14 7.43
C VAL A 263 10.26 -8.96 8.27
N LEU A 264 8.99 -8.57 8.15
CA LEU A 264 8.38 -7.54 8.99
C LEU A 264 7.27 -8.14 9.85
N ARG A 265 7.34 -7.82 11.14
CA ARG A 265 6.38 -8.23 12.17
C ARG A 265 5.99 -7.00 12.96
N CYS A 266 4.70 -6.75 13.12
CA CYS A 266 4.19 -5.60 13.90
C CYS A 266 4.88 -4.25 13.58
N GLY A 267 5.24 -4.01 12.30
CA GLY A 267 5.86 -2.77 11.83
C GLY A 267 7.38 -2.65 12.04
N ALA A 268 8.08 -3.71 12.46
CA ALA A 268 9.54 -3.73 12.60
C ALA A 268 10.16 -5.00 11.99
N GLU A 269 11.46 -4.97 11.71
CA GLU A 269 12.18 -6.15 11.19
C GLU A 269 12.18 -7.31 12.20
N GLY A 270 12.19 -8.54 11.67
CA GLY A 270 12.21 -9.78 12.43
C GLY A 270 12.81 -10.93 11.63
N GLU A 271 12.60 -12.14 12.15
CA GLU A 271 12.89 -13.40 11.46
C GLU A 271 11.61 -14.13 11.09
N LEU A 272 11.70 -15.11 10.17
CA LEU A 272 10.55 -15.95 9.81
C LEU A 272 9.90 -16.62 11.03
N THR A 273 10.69 -16.96 12.05
CA THR A 273 10.20 -17.60 13.29
C THR A 273 9.39 -16.67 14.18
N ASP A 274 9.45 -15.36 13.95
CA ASP A 274 8.67 -14.37 14.69
C ASP A 274 7.22 -14.30 14.17
N LEU A 275 6.99 -14.79 12.95
CA LEU A 275 5.65 -14.92 12.35
C LEU A 275 4.99 -16.23 12.82
N PRO A 276 3.81 -16.18 13.46
CA PRO A 276 3.07 -17.39 13.79
C PRO A 276 2.61 -18.12 12.53
N LEU A 277 2.65 -19.45 12.56
CA LEU A 277 1.97 -20.25 11.53
C LEU A 277 0.45 -20.03 11.61
N GLY A 278 -0.19 -20.01 10.44
CA GLY A 278 -1.61 -19.70 10.30
C GLY A 278 -1.92 -18.21 10.17
N THR A 279 -0.92 -17.33 10.34
CA THR A 279 -1.06 -15.90 10.09
C THR A 279 -1.05 -15.62 8.59
N HIS A 280 -1.94 -14.73 8.15
CA HIS A 280 -1.93 -14.16 6.82
C HIS A 280 -0.74 -13.20 6.67
N CYS A 281 0.01 -13.36 5.59
CA CYS A 281 1.18 -12.58 5.27
C CYS A 281 1.13 -12.13 3.81
N TRP A 282 1.77 -11.01 3.54
CA TRP A 282 2.08 -10.54 2.19
C TRP A 282 3.50 -10.97 1.83
N PHE A 283 3.65 -11.45 0.60
CA PHE A 283 4.89 -11.96 0.05
C PHE A 283 5.26 -11.16 -1.20
N ASP A 284 6.39 -10.45 -1.15
CA ASP A 284 6.97 -9.80 -2.33
C ASP A 284 7.94 -10.77 -3.00
N LEU A 285 7.51 -11.36 -4.12
CA LEU A 285 8.19 -12.48 -4.76
C LEU A 285 8.89 -12.06 -6.05
N HIS A 286 10.15 -12.48 -6.20
CA HIS A 286 10.86 -12.50 -7.48
C HIS A 286 10.84 -13.89 -8.10
N GLN A 287 11.06 -13.95 -9.41
CA GLN A 287 11.19 -15.19 -10.14
C GLN A 287 12.51 -15.91 -9.79
N ASP A 288 12.45 -17.23 -9.66
CA ASP A 288 13.63 -18.10 -9.65
C ASP A 288 14.16 -18.38 -11.07
N ALA A 289 15.19 -19.21 -11.17
CA ALA A 289 15.80 -19.59 -12.45
C ALA A 289 14.84 -20.33 -13.41
N ALA A 290 13.75 -20.90 -12.89
CA ALA A 290 12.70 -21.55 -13.68
C ALA A 290 11.55 -20.59 -14.05
N GLY A 291 11.61 -19.33 -13.60
CA GLY A 291 10.58 -18.32 -13.84
C GLY A 291 9.42 -18.37 -12.83
N ALA A 292 9.49 -19.21 -11.78
CA ALA A 292 8.45 -19.30 -10.77
C ALA A 292 8.68 -18.26 -9.66
N PHE A 293 7.60 -17.63 -9.17
CA PHE A 293 7.66 -16.66 -8.07
C PHE A 293 7.87 -17.35 -6.73
N THR A 294 9.12 -17.65 -6.41
CA THR A 294 9.50 -18.44 -5.22
C THR A 294 10.64 -17.80 -4.41
N ARG A 295 11.11 -16.60 -4.80
CA ARG A 295 12.18 -15.86 -4.11
C ARG A 295 11.58 -14.68 -3.34
N ALA A 296 11.31 -14.86 -2.05
CA ALA A 296 10.66 -13.85 -1.21
C ALA A 296 11.65 -12.75 -0.77
N ALA A 297 11.51 -11.56 -1.35
CA ALA A 297 12.25 -10.37 -0.98
C ALA A 297 11.74 -9.75 0.33
N VAL A 298 10.42 -9.81 0.56
CA VAL A 298 9.78 -9.39 1.81
C VAL A 298 8.71 -10.39 2.19
N VAL A 299 8.62 -10.72 3.47
CA VAL A 299 7.47 -11.38 4.08
C VAL A 299 6.98 -10.49 5.22
N LEU A 300 5.73 -10.05 5.19
CA LEU A 300 5.19 -9.15 6.22
C LEU A 300 3.79 -9.55 6.65
N ASP A 301 3.49 -9.39 7.93
CA ASP A 301 2.12 -9.55 8.46
C ASP A 301 1.20 -8.36 8.08
N ASP A 302 -0.10 -8.52 8.28
CA ASP A 302 -1.07 -7.47 7.94
C ASP A 302 -0.88 -6.22 8.80
N ALA A 303 -0.51 -6.36 10.07
CA ALA A 303 -0.19 -5.23 10.93
C ALA A 303 0.98 -4.40 10.37
N SER A 304 2.05 -5.05 9.90
CA SER A 304 3.16 -4.37 9.24
C SER A 304 2.73 -3.74 7.92
N ARG A 305 1.82 -4.37 7.17
CA ARG A 305 1.27 -3.81 5.93
C ARG A 305 0.51 -2.51 6.20
N LEU A 306 -0.33 -2.50 7.24
CA LEU A 306 -1.04 -1.31 7.70
C LEU A 306 -0.07 -0.19 8.11
N VAL A 307 1.00 -0.53 8.84
CA VAL A 307 2.05 0.43 9.22
C VAL A 307 2.74 1.03 7.98
N GLN A 308 3.10 0.19 6.99
CA GLN A 308 3.70 0.66 5.74
C GLN A 308 2.76 1.58 4.95
N ASP A 309 1.47 1.29 4.95
CA ASP A 309 0.45 2.15 4.32
C ASP A 309 0.13 3.40 5.13
N THR A 310 0.68 3.56 6.34
CA THR A 310 0.29 4.63 7.27
C THR A 310 -1.22 4.60 7.55
N VAL A 311 -1.78 3.41 7.72
CA VAL A 311 -3.20 3.17 7.99
C VAL A 311 -3.39 2.46 9.31
N THR A 312 -4.47 2.78 10.02
CA THR A 312 -4.95 2.04 11.19
C THR A 312 -6.45 1.77 11.07
N TYR A 313 -6.96 0.86 11.89
CA TYR A 313 -8.40 0.73 12.09
C TYR A 313 -8.84 1.58 13.28
N ARG A 314 -10.03 2.19 13.21
CA ARG A 314 -10.70 2.82 14.34
C ARG A 314 -12.00 2.09 14.61
N VAL A 315 -12.21 1.63 15.85
CA VAL A 315 -13.47 1.01 16.25
C VAL A 315 -14.61 2.00 16.13
N GLU A 316 -15.61 1.70 15.30
CA GLU A 316 -16.87 2.46 15.24
C GLU A 316 -17.89 1.86 16.20
N GLU A 317 -18.00 0.53 16.22
CA GLU A 317 -18.94 -0.21 17.06
C GLU A 317 -18.23 -1.39 17.72
N ALA A 318 -18.58 -1.67 18.98
CA ALA A 318 -18.04 -2.82 19.72
C ALA A 318 -18.42 -4.14 19.03
N ALA A 319 -17.65 -5.19 19.30
CA ALA A 319 -17.88 -6.47 18.64
C ALA A 319 -19.26 -7.06 18.94
N ALA A 320 -19.98 -7.45 17.89
CA ALA A 320 -21.26 -8.13 17.96
C ALA A 320 -21.29 -9.24 16.90
N ASP A 321 -21.89 -10.38 17.24
CA ASP A 321 -22.05 -11.53 16.33
C ASP A 321 -20.75 -11.98 15.64
N GLY A 322 -19.62 -11.93 16.35
CA GLY A 322 -18.30 -12.31 15.84
C GLY A 322 -17.66 -11.30 14.89
N HIS A 323 -18.14 -10.05 14.86
CA HIS A 323 -17.61 -9.01 13.97
C HIS A 323 -17.38 -7.70 14.73
N LEU A 324 -16.27 -7.03 14.46
CA LEU A 324 -15.94 -5.70 14.96
C LEU A 324 -16.04 -4.68 13.82
N ARG A 325 -16.89 -3.67 13.95
CA ARG A 325 -17.05 -2.65 12.91
C ARG A 325 -15.99 -1.57 13.05
N VAL A 326 -15.21 -1.36 11.99
CA VAL A 326 -14.09 -0.41 11.99
C VAL A 326 -14.09 0.48 10.77
N ALA A 327 -13.53 1.68 10.94
CA ALA A 327 -13.12 2.55 9.86
C ALA A 327 -11.61 2.40 9.59
N ARG A 328 -11.19 2.35 8.33
CA ARG A 328 -9.78 2.52 7.94
C ARG A 328 -9.47 4.00 7.93
N GLN A 329 -8.51 4.42 8.73
CA GLN A 329 -8.13 5.82 8.85
C GLN A 329 -6.64 6.01 8.65
N ILE A 330 -6.27 7.20 8.20
CA ILE A 330 -4.90 7.69 8.28
C ILE A 330 -4.76 8.43 9.62
N PRO A 331 -3.63 8.27 10.34
CA PRO A 331 -3.35 9.03 11.54
C PRO A 331 -3.48 10.55 11.31
N PRO A 332 -3.75 11.35 12.36
CA PRO A 332 -3.75 12.80 12.22
C PRO A 332 -2.44 13.32 11.61
N ILE A 333 -2.57 14.20 10.62
CA ILE A 333 -1.43 14.80 9.89
C ILE A 333 -1.46 16.31 10.06
N LYS A 334 -0.35 16.98 9.76
CA LYS A 334 -0.31 18.44 9.71
C LYS A 334 -0.76 18.95 8.35
N ASP A 335 -1.58 19.99 8.34
CA ASP A 335 -1.90 20.75 7.14
C ASP A 335 -0.81 21.79 6.81
N PHE A 336 -1.03 22.56 5.74
CA PHE A 336 -0.14 23.63 5.26
C PHE A 336 0.06 24.78 6.26
N GLN A 337 -0.71 24.84 7.34
CA GLN A 337 -0.59 25.81 8.42
C GLN A 337 -0.02 25.19 9.70
N ASP A 338 0.60 24.01 9.60
CA ASP A 338 1.10 23.22 10.73
C ASP A 338 -0.03 22.78 11.71
N GLN A 339 -1.30 22.86 11.32
CA GLN A 339 -2.42 22.44 12.16
C GLN A 339 -2.67 20.95 12.00
N MET A 340 -2.90 20.27 13.12
CA MET A 340 -3.28 18.85 13.07
C MET A 340 -4.69 18.72 12.54
N ILE A 341 -4.83 18.06 11.39
CA ILE A 341 -6.09 17.66 10.80
C ILE A 341 -6.22 16.14 10.87
N THR A 342 -7.46 15.66 10.96
CA THR A 342 -7.75 14.23 10.81
C THR A 342 -8.28 14.02 9.41
N PRO A 343 -7.55 13.28 8.54
CA PRO A 343 -8.06 12.93 7.23
C PRO A 343 -9.39 12.18 7.32
N PRO A 344 -10.26 12.26 6.30
CA PRO A 344 -11.44 11.42 6.24
C PRO A 344 -11.05 9.94 6.22
N ASP A 345 -11.93 9.09 6.75
CA ASP A 345 -11.72 7.65 6.71
C ASP A 345 -11.64 7.15 5.26
N LEU A 346 -10.67 6.29 4.97
CA LEU A 346 -10.47 5.64 3.67
C LEU A 346 -11.60 4.66 3.33
N GLY A 347 -12.26 4.10 4.34
CA GLY A 347 -13.31 3.11 4.15
C GLY A 347 -13.78 2.52 5.47
N ARG A 348 -14.79 1.65 5.39
CA ARG A 348 -15.34 0.90 6.54
C ARG A 348 -15.39 -0.57 6.21
N LEU A 349 -15.18 -1.40 7.22
CA LEU A 349 -15.24 -2.85 7.11
C LEU A 349 -15.58 -3.48 8.45
N GLU A 350 -15.90 -4.77 8.41
CA GLU A 350 -16.08 -5.61 9.58
C GLU A 350 -14.88 -6.53 9.70
N LEU A 351 -14.20 -6.49 10.85
CA LEU A 351 -13.14 -7.43 11.19
C LEU A 351 -13.77 -8.66 11.86
N PRO A 352 -13.66 -9.86 11.28
CA PRO A 352 -14.15 -11.07 11.93
C PRO A 352 -13.27 -11.38 13.14
N VAL A 353 -13.90 -11.65 14.28
CA VAL A 353 -13.24 -11.94 15.56
C VAL A 353 -13.89 -13.15 16.21
N ASP A 354 -13.10 -13.97 16.87
CA ASP A 354 -13.59 -15.18 17.53
C ASP A 354 -12.94 -15.40 18.91
N ALA A 355 -13.17 -16.57 19.50
CA ALA A 355 -12.61 -16.93 20.80
C ALA A 355 -11.08 -17.14 20.79
N HIS A 356 -10.47 -17.24 19.60
CA HIS A 356 -9.04 -17.41 19.39
C HIS A 356 -8.34 -16.08 19.05
N THR A 357 -9.08 -15.02 18.73
CA THR A 357 -8.53 -13.66 18.56
C THR A 357 -7.88 -13.17 19.85
N ARG A 358 -6.56 -13.00 19.82
CA ARG A 358 -5.79 -12.41 20.94
C ARG A 358 -5.82 -10.89 20.85
N VAL A 359 -6.03 -10.21 21.97
CA VAL A 359 -6.09 -8.76 22.02
C VAL A 359 -5.06 -8.24 23.02
N TRP A 360 -4.29 -7.22 22.63
CA TRP A 360 -3.41 -6.47 23.53
C TRP A 360 -3.92 -5.05 23.67
N LYS A 361 -4.09 -4.58 24.91
CA LYS A 361 -4.54 -3.21 25.19
C LYS A 361 -3.91 -2.69 26.48
N GLY A 362 -3.23 -1.55 26.40
CA GLY A 362 -2.54 -0.95 27.54
C GLY A 362 -1.39 -1.81 28.07
N GLY A 363 -0.62 -2.44 27.16
CA GLY A 363 0.56 -3.25 27.49
C GLY A 363 0.27 -4.61 28.13
N LYS A 364 -0.97 -5.09 28.08
CA LYS A 364 -1.39 -6.39 28.62
C LYS A 364 -2.39 -7.08 27.70
N GLU A 365 -2.48 -8.39 27.84
CA GLU A 365 -3.50 -9.19 27.18
C GLU A 365 -4.91 -8.81 27.68
N ALA A 366 -5.85 -8.78 26.75
CA ALA A 366 -7.24 -8.41 26.93
C ALA A 366 -8.13 -9.30 26.06
N THR A 367 -9.44 -9.10 26.15
CA THR A 367 -10.43 -9.77 25.30
C THR A 367 -11.01 -8.80 24.29
N VAL A 368 -11.63 -9.31 23.23
CA VAL A 368 -12.39 -8.50 22.25
C VAL A 368 -13.42 -7.58 22.92
N ALA A 369 -14.06 -8.01 24.01
CA ALA A 369 -15.01 -7.21 24.78
C ALA A 369 -14.40 -5.97 25.46
N ALA A 370 -13.06 -5.86 25.54
CA ALA A 370 -12.36 -4.69 26.09
C ALA A 370 -12.14 -3.58 25.05
N LEU A 371 -12.43 -3.85 23.77
CA LEU A 371 -12.38 -2.87 22.69
C LEU A 371 -13.59 -1.94 22.78
N ALA A 372 -13.35 -0.65 22.63
CA ALA A 372 -14.36 0.40 22.74
C ALA A 372 -14.33 1.30 21.51
N THR A 373 -15.47 1.92 21.18
CA THR A 373 -15.57 2.93 20.11
C THR A 373 -14.47 3.99 20.28
N GLY A 374 -13.76 4.27 19.18
CA GLY A 374 -12.63 5.20 19.14
C GLY A 374 -11.26 4.56 19.37
N ASP A 375 -11.18 3.30 19.81
CA ASP A 375 -9.89 2.60 19.90
C ASP A 375 -9.25 2.50 18.51
N VAL A 376 -7.94 2.76 18.46
CA VAL A 376 -7.11 2.60 17.27
C VAL A 376 -6.46 1.23 17.29
N LEU A 377 -6.53 0.49 16.19
CA LEU A 377 -6.07 -0.89 16.09
C LEU A 377 -5.08 -1.09 14.95
N LEU A 378 -4.11 -1.98 15.20
CA LEU A 378 -3.54 -2.86 14.17
C LEU A 378 -4.12 -4.27 14.37
N ALA A 379 -4.23 -5.04 13.29
CA ALA A 379 -4.71 -6.41 13.36
C ALA A 379 -3.99 -7.30 12.34
N ASP A 380 -3.74 -8.54 12.75
CA ASP A 380 -3.37 -9.64 11.88
C ASP A 380 -4.56 -10.56 11.66
N HIS A 381 -4.65 -11.15 10.46
CA HIS A 381 -5.67 -12.12 10.12
C HIS A 381 -5.09 -13.53 10.05
N GLY A 382 -5.96 -14.51 10.22
CA GLY A 382 -5.67 -15.90 9.93
C GLY A 382 -5.89 -16.23 8.46
N ALA A 383 -5.93 -17.53 8.17
CA ALA A 383 -6.19 -18.06 6.83
C ALA A 383 -7.38 -17.39 6.12
N VAL A 384 -7.07 -16.67 5.04
CA VAL A 384 -8.07 -16.17 4.10
C VAL A 384 -8.33 -17.25 3.06
N SER A 385 -9.60 -17.41 2.69
CA SER A 385 -10.01 -18.33 1.65
C SER A 385 -11.21 -17.76 0.92
N ALA A 386 -11.56 -18.37 -0.21
CA ALA A 386 -12.78 -18.03 -0.94
C ALA A 386 -14.07 -18.09 -0.05
N SER A 387 -14.06 -18.87 1.03
CA SER A 387 -15.20 -19.06 1.93
C SER A 387 -15.10 -18.35 3.27
N SER A 388 -13.96 -17.74 3.59
CA SER A 388 -13.72 -17.10 4.88
C SER A 388 -12.73 -15.96 4.71
N PRO A 389 -13.07 -14.72 5.13
CA PRO A 389 -12.15 -13.59 5.10
C PRO A 389 -11.00 -13.71 6.11
N GLY A 390 -10.89 -14.80 6.86
CA GLY A 390 -9.93 -14.97 7.95
C GLY A 390 -10.38 -14.21 9.21
N ALA A 391 -10.48 -14.90 10.34
CA ALA A 391 -10.67 -14.21 11.62
C ALA A 391 -9.37 -13.53 12.04
N CYS A 392 -9.46 -12.41 12.75
CA CYS A 392 -8.30 -11.78 13.35
C CYS A 392 -7.63 -12.78 14.30
N THR A 393 -6.35 -13.03 14.08
CA THR A 393 -5.53 -13.81 15.01
C THR A 393 -5.09 -12.93 16.18
N GLU A 394 -4.75 -11.67 15.87
CA GLU A 394 -4.12 -10.74 16.81
C GLU A 394 -4.62 -9.31 16.58
N ILE A 395 -4.91 -8.57 17.67
CA ILE A 395 -5.33 -7.17 17.63
C ILE A 395 -4.54 -6.37 18.67
N TRP A 396 -3.84 -5.33 18.24
CA TRP A 396 -3.15 -4.39 19.12
C TRP A 396 -3.93 -3.08 19.20
N ALA A 397 -4.49 -2.79 20.38
CA ALA A 397 -5.38 -1.66 20.61
C ALA A 397 -4.72 -0.54 21.41
N GLY A 398 -4.77 0.67 20.84
CA GLY A 398 -4.23 1.91 21.41
C GLY A 398 -2.84 2.25 20.85
N ALA A 399 -2.60 3.54 20.60
CA ALA A 399 -1.34 4.04 20.05
C ALA A 399 -0.11 3.62 20.87
N ASP A 400 -0.20 3.68 22.20
CA ASP A 400 0.88 3.25 23.09
C ASP A 400 1.15 1.74 22.99
N THR A 401 0.10 0.91 22.89
CA THR A 401 0.26 -0.54 22.71
C THR A 401 0.92 -0.86 21.37
N ILE A 402 0.49 -0.19 20.30
CA ILE A 402 1.05 -0.35 18.96
C ILE A 402 2.54 0.02 18.98
N ALA A 403 2.88 1.22 19.48
CA ALA A 403 4.26 1.69 19.56
C ALA A 403 5.15 0.75 20.41
N ALA A 404 4.65 0.29 21.56
CA ALA A 404 5.37 -0.63 22.42
C ALA A 404 5.60 -2.00 21.76
N THR A 405 4.63 -2.49 20.99
CA THR A 405 4.74 -3.77 20.27
C THR A 405 5.78 -3.69 19.17
N THR A 406 5.73 -2.63 18.35
CA THR A 406 6.74 -2.37 17.31
C THR A 406 8.15 -2.24 17.92
N GLU A 407 8.30 -1.52 19.03
CA GLU A 407 9.59 -1.38 19.72
C GLU A 407 10.07 -2.71 20.31
N HIS A 408 9.16 -3.53 20.85
CA HIS A 408 9.53 -4.86 21.35
C HIS A 408 10.12 -5.73 20.24
N GLN A 409 9.46 -5.80 19.08
CA GLN A 409 9.96 -6.54 17.92
C GLN A 409 11.32 -5.98 17.45
N ARG A 410 11.44 -4.65 17.34
CA ARG A 410 12.70 -3.98 16.97
C ARG A 410 13.85 -4.35 17.90
N LEU A 411 13.62 -4.37 19.21
CA LEU A 411 14.63 -4.73 20.20
C LEU A 411 15.03 -6.21 20.11
N GLN A 412 14.08 -7.11 19.86
CA GLN A 412 14.36 -8.53 19.63
C GLN A 412 15.25 -8.72 18.39
N HIS A 413 14.87 -8.12 17.26
CA HIS A 413 15.66 -8.21 16.03
C HIS A 413 17.04 -7.56 16.18
N ARG A 414 17.13 -6.40 16.85
CA ARG A 414 18.42 -5.76 17.18
C ARG A 414 19.33 -6.70 17.98
N ALA A 415 18.79 -7.40 18.97
CA ALA A 415 19.57 -8.34 19.78
C ALA A 415 20.09 -9.51 18.92
N LEU A 416 19.28 -10.01 18.00
CA LEU A 416 19.68 -11.05 17.05
C LEU A 416 20.79 -10.57 16.11
N VAL A 417 20.64 -9.39 15.50
CA VAL A 417 21.64 -8.77 14.63
C VAL A 417 22.96 -8.56 15.39
N LYS A 418 22.91 -8.14 16.66
CA LYS A 418 24.10 -8.03 17.52
C LYS A 418 24.78 -9.38 17.77
N ALA A 419 24.02 -10.45 17.91
CA ALA A 419 24.55 -11.79 18.16
C ALA A 419 25.10 -12.48 16.90
N GLN A 420 24.60 -12.14 15.71
CA GLN A 420 24.97 -12.80 14.44
C GLN A 420 25.89 -11.95 13.55
N GLY A 421 25.87 -10.63 13.73
CA GLY A 421 26.48 -9.64 12.84
C GLY A 421 25.51 -9.09 11.82
N MET A 422 25.75 -7.85 11.41
CA MET A 422 24.95 -7.18 10.38
C MET A 422 25.21 -7.81 9.02
N PRO A 423 24.15 -8.17 8.28
CA PRO A 423 24.32 -8.67 6.92
C PRO A 423 24.68 -7.52 5.98
N GLY A 424 25.65 -7.73 5.10
CA GLY A 424 26.07 -6.73 4.12
C GLY A 424 26.49 -7.34 2.80
N LEU A 425 26.35 -6.58 1.72
CA LEU A 425 26.73 -6.96 0.37
C LEU A 425 27.96 -6.15 -0.06
N ILE A 426 28.99 -6.82 -0.59
CA ILE A 426 30.13 -6.12 -1.21
C ILE A 426 29.70 -5.57 -2.57
N THR A 427 29.73 -4.25 -2.74
CA THR A 427 29.37 -3.61 -4.02
C THR A 427 30.57 -3.10 -4.81
N ALA A 428 31.73 -2.92 -4.18
CA ALA A 428 32.96 -2.53 -4.85
C ALA A 428 34.20 -3.01 -4.08
N ILE A 429 35.29 -3.27 -4.81
CA ILE A 429 36.61 -3.57 -4.25
C ILE A 429 37.63 -2.69 -4.97
N GLU A 430 38.33 -1.85 -4.21
CA GLU A 430 39.33 -0.91 -4.72
C GLU A 430 40.65 -1.08 -3.96
N GLY A 431 41.57 -1.85 -4.55
CA GLY A 431 42.79 -2.26 -3.87
C GLY A 431 42.46 -3.08 -2.62
N ARG A 432 42.70 -2.51 -1.44
CA ARG A 432 42.42 -3.14 -0.14
C ARG A 432 41.05 -2.78 0.44
N LEU A 433 40.35 -1.84 -0.18
CA LEU A 433 39.10 -1.29 0.34
C LEU A 433 37.90 -2.08 -0.19
N LEU A 434 37.08 -2.60 0.71
CA LEU A 434 35.81 -3.25 0.40
C LEU A 434 34.68 -2.27 0.71
N THR A 435 33.86 -1.94 -0.27
CA THR A 435 32.62 -1.18 -0.04
C THR A 435 31.49 -2.15 0.26
N VAL A 436 30.94 -2.05 1.46
CA VAL A 436 29.85 -2.88 1.97
C VAL A 436 28.60 -2.04 2.10
N VAL A 437 27.51 -2.49 1.48
CA VAL A 437 26.17 -1.91 1.65
C VAL A 437 25.36 -2.84 2.55
N PHE A 438 24.80 -2.30 3.64
CA PHE A 438 24.08 -3.15 4.59
C PHE A 438 22.69 -3.54 4.11
N ILE A 439 22.31 -4.75 4.50
CA ILE A 439 21.00 -5.31 4.25
C ILE A 439 20.08 -4.94 5.42
N ALA A 440 19.00 -4.22 5.13
CA ALA A 440 17.96 -3.84 6.09
C ALA A 440 16.64 -3.55 5.37
N GLY A 441 15.54 -4.03 5.93
CA GLY A 441 14.18 -3.84 5.42
C GLY A 441 13.53 -2.54 5.90
N VAL A 442 13.87 -2.06 7.12
CA VAL A 442 13.37 -0.81 7.69
C VAL A 442 14.53 0.16 7.87
N ARG A 443 14.74 0.99 6.85
CA ARG A 443 15.83 1.99 6.81
C ARG A 443 15.90 2.85 8.08
N ALA A 444 14.75 3.30 8.60
CA ALA A 444 14.70 4.19 9.76
C ALA A 444 15.24 3.53 11.05
N ASP A 445 15.15 2.20 11.14
CA ASP A 445 15.60 1.45 12.31
C ASP A 445 17.11 1.19 12.26
N PHE A 446 17.69 1.15 11.05
CA PHE A 446 19.07 0.75 10.85
C PHE A 446 20.12 1.67 11.52
N PRO A 447 20.04 3.02 11.47
CA PRO A 447 20.97 3.89 12.19
C PRO A 447 21.08 3.60 13.69
N SER A 448 19.97 3.20 14.33
CA SER A 448 19.95 2.86 15.74
C SER A 448 20.65 1.53 16.04
N LEU A 449 20.74 0.60 15.06
CA LEU A 449 21.52 -0.63 15.18
C LEU A 449 23.02 -0.33 15.22
N LEU A 450 23.43 0.77 14.59
CA LEU A 450 24.84 1.11 14.47
C LEU A 450 25.43 1.68 15.76
N ASP A 451 24.69 2.06 16.80
CA ASP A 451 25.21 2.56 18.09
C ASP A 451 26.45 3.50 17.95
N GLY A 452 26.28 4.61 17.22
CA GLY A 452 27.35 5.60 16.97
C GLY A 452 28.37 5.21 15.89
N ASP A 453 29.17 6.18 15.45
CA ASP A 453 30.14 6.03 14.35
C ASP A 453 31.28 5.05 14.70
N PRO A 454 31.54 3.99 13.89
CA PRO A 454 32.70 3.10 14.06
C PRO A 454 34.06 3.73 13.67
N TRP A 455 34.12 5.03 13.31
CA TRP A 455 35.35 5.70 12.89
C TRP A 455 36.55 5.40 13.80
N GLY A 456 37.63 4.89 13.21
CA GLY A 456 38.87 4.56 13.92
C GLY A 456 38.81 3.30 14.78
N LYS A 457 37.70 2.55 14.78
CA LYS A 457 37.58 1.24 15.45
C LYS A 457 37.65 0.09 14.44
N PRO A 458 38.18 -1.08 14.85
CA PRO A 458 38.10 -2.25 14.00
C PRO A 458 36.66 -2.75 13.86
N VAL A 459 36.40 -3.44 12.76
CA VAL A 459 35.20 -4.27 12.56
C VAL A 459 35.64 -5.70 12.32
N PHE A 460 34.77 -6.66 12.59
CA PHE A 460 35.04 -8.06 12.32
C PHE A 460 34.12 -8.54 11.20
N VAL A 461 34.70 -9.15 10.16
CA VAL A 461 34.00 -9.51 8.93
C VAL A 461 34.14 -10.99 8.67
N ALA A 462 33.05 -11.67 8.34
CA ALA A 462 33.06 -13.03 7.86
C ALA A 462 32.28 -13.16 6.55
N ALA A 463 32.87 -13.82 5.55
CA ALA A 463 32.18 -14.21 4.33
C ALA A 463 31.06 -15.21 4.64
N CYS A 464 29.91 -15.06 3.97
CA CYS A 464 28.74 -15.90 4.18
C CYS A 464 28.29 -16.62 2.91
N ASP A 465 27.54 -17.71 3.10
CA ASP A 465 26.74 -18.30 2.03
C ASP A 465 25.43 -17.52 1.79
N GLU A 466 24.61 -17.97 0.83
CA GLU A 466 23.31 -17.35 0.54
C GLU A 466 22.31 -17.44 1.72
N LEU A 467 22.57 -18.30 2.71
CA LEU A 467 21.75 -18.44 3.92
C LEU A 467 22.24 -17.53 5.06
N LEU A 468 23.19 -16.63 4.78
CA LEU A 468 23.83 -15.73 5.74
C LEU A 468 24.63 -16.46 6.83
N LYS A 469 25.11 -17.68 6.55
CA LYS A 469 25.94 -18.46 7.48
C LYS A 469 27.42 -18.20 7.22
N PRO A 470 28.20 -17.81 8.24
CA PRO A 470 29.65 -17.63 8.10
C PRO A 470 30.34 -18.89 7.56
N GLN A 471 31.21 -18.72 6.56
CA GLN A 471 31.99 -19.80 5.93
C GLN A 471 33.42 -19.90 6.48
N GLY A 472 33.71 -19.24 7.59
CA GLY A 472 35.02 -19.19 8.23
C GLY A 472 35.04 -18.27 9.44
N ALA A 473 36.23 -18.09 10.01
CA ALA A 473 36.45 -17.19 11.14
C ALA A 473 36.18 -15.73 10.78
N PHE A 474 35.82 -14.94 11.80
CA PHE A 474 35.67 -13.50 11.65
C PHE A 474 37.05 -12.84 11.60
N VAL A 475 37.34 -12.12 10.52
CA VAL A 475 38.62 -11.43 10.31
C VAL A 475 38.51 -9.99 10.79
N ARG A 476 39.49 -9.56 11.58
CA ARG A 476 39.58 -8.16 12.04
C ARG A 476 40.02 -7.25 10.87
N MET A 477 39.23 -6.21 10.60
CA MET A 477 39.47 -5.23 9.53
C MET A 477 39.44 -3.80 10.08
N GLY A 478 40.15 -2.90 9.41
CA GLY A 478 40.08 -1.47 9.72
C GLY A 478 38.82 -0.84 9.15
N PHE A 479 38.10 -0.03 9.93
CA PHE A 479 37.06 0.83 9.37
C PHE A 479 37.69 2.08 8.74
N ALA A 480 37.49 2.28 7.43
CA ALA A 480 38.13 3.35 6.67
C ALA A 480 37.25 4.59 6.50
N ASN A 481 35.98 4.42 6.08
CA ASN A 481 35.09 5.56 5.81
C ASN A 481 33.60 5.20 5.74
N HIS A 482 32.74 6.22 5.90
CA HIS A 482 31.36 6.21 5.41
C HIS A 482 31.31 6.84 4.02
N LEU A 483 30.60 6.22 3.09
CA LEU A 483 30.30 6.87 1.81
C LEU A 483 28.94 7.56 1.90
N PRO A 484 28.65 8.52 0.99
CA PRO A 484 27.29 9.02 0.80
C PRO A 484 26.29 7.89 0.62
N GLU A 485 25.00 8.17 0.72
CA GLU A 485 23.98 7.14 0.52
C GLU A 485 24.15 6.40 -0.82
N SER A 486 23.85 5.09 -0.82
CA SER A 486 23.89 4.28 -2.04
C SER A 486 22.88 4.79 -3.06
N ALA A 487 23.23 4.76 -4.35
CA ALA A 487 22.26 4.98 -5.42
C ALA A 487 21.13 3.93 -5.45
N THR A 488 21.32 2.80 -4.76
CA THR A 488 20.29 1.75 -4.58
C THR A 488 19.48 1.93 -3.30
N ALA A 489 19.57 3.07 -2.61
CA ALA A 489 18.70 3.33 -1.46
C ALA A 489 17.23 3.25 -1.88
N GLY A 490 16.41 2.56 -1.08
CA GLY A 490 15.01 2.26 -1.40
C GLY A 490 14.80 0.95 -2.16
N ALA A 491 15.86 0.31 -2.69
CA ALA A 491 15.76 -1.03 -3.25
C ALA A 491 15.44 -2.09 -2.17
N TYR A 492 14.85 -3.23 -2.56
CA TYR A 492 14.51 -4.30 -1.63
C TYR A 492 15.70 -4.77 -0.80
N GLY A 493 15.57 -4.67 0.53
CA GLY A 493 16.59 -5.06 1.49
C GLY A 493 17.82 -4.16 1.51
N CYS A 494 17.82 -3.01 0.83
CA CYS A 494 18.95 -2.09 0.82
C CYS A 494 18.78 -0.98 1.86
N SER A 495 19.65 -0.94 2.87
CA SER A 495 19.65 0.12 3.89
C SER A 495 20.05 1.51 3.35
N GLY A 496 20.72 1.56 2.19
CA GLY A 496 21.39 2.76 1.69
C GLY A 496 22.71 3.11 2.41
N ILE A 497 22.97 2.53 3.58
CA ILE A 497 24.17 2.80 4.38
C ILE A 497 25.36 2.00 3.83
N ARG A 498 26.49 2.70 3.66
CA ARG A 498 27.71 2.16 3.05
C ARG A 498 28.92 2.34 3.95
N TRP A 499 29.59 1.24 4.26
CA TRP A 499 30.86 1.24 4.97
C TRP A 499 32.00 0.84 4.03
N VAL A 500 33.16 1.44 4.24
CA VAL A 500 34.41 1.03 3.60
C VAL A 500 35.30 0.38 4.65
N VAL A 501 35.68 -0.88 4.42
CA VAL A 501 36.55 -1.65 5.32
C VAL A 501 37.86 -1.99 4.61
N ASP A 502 38.99 -1.88 5.32
CA ASP A 502 40.33 -2.20 4.83
C ASP A 502 40.67 -3.66 5.15
N SER A 503 40.83 -4.45 4.10
CA SER A 503 41.23 -5.86 4.16
C SER A 503 42.70 -6.03 3.77
N GLU A 504 43.43 -6.80 4.57
CA GLU A 504 44.79 -7.25 4.22
C GLU A 504 44.83 -8.26 3.08
N HIS A 505 43.70 -8.93 2.85
CA HIS A 505 43.54 -10.01 1.87
C HIS A 505 42.32 -9.77 0.96
N PRO A 506 42.29 -8.66 0.19
CA PRO A 506 41.16 -8.33 -0.68
C PRO A 506 40.86 -9.42 -1.73
N GLU A 507 41.86 -10.22 -2.13
CA GLU A 507 41.74 -11.36 -3.03
C GLU A 507 40.84 -12.49 -2.52
N SER A 508 40.56 -12.53 -1.21
CA SER A 508 39.63 -13.48 -0.60
C SER A 508 38.16 -13.10 -0.78
N TYR A 509 37.90 -11.91 -1.35
CA TYR A 509 36.57 -11.34 -1.49
C TYR A 509 36.22 -11.04 -2.95
N HIS A 510 34.93 -11.00 -3.27
CA HIS A 510 34.44 -10.62 -4.60
C HIS A 510 33.19 -9.73 -4.51
N VAL A 511 32.96 -8.92 -5.54
CA VAL A 511 31.75 -8.09 -5.66
C VAL A 511 30.52 -9.00 -5.76
N GLY A 512 29.48 -8.67 -5.00
CA GLY A 512 28.26 -9.47 -4.84
C GLY A 512 28.34 -10.50 -3.73
N GLN A 513 29.48 -10.66 -3.06
CA GLN A 513 29.60 -11.54 -1.90
C GLN A 513 28.87 -10.96 -0.70
N VAL A 514 28.23 -11.84 0.07
CA VAL A 514 27.52 -11.47 1.29
C VAL A 514 28.41 -11.70 2.51
N LEU A 515 28.31 -10.79 3.46
CA LEU A 515 29.11 -10.72 4.67
C LEU A 515 28.23 -10.67 5.91
N ARG A 516 28.80 -11.09 7.05
CA ARG A 516 28.40 -10.65 8.38
C ARG A 516 29.45 -9.70 8.92
N VAL A 517 29.03 -8.55 9.43
CA VAL A 517 29.90 -7.50 9.98
C VAL A 517 29.53 -7.26 11.44
N LEU A 518 30.50 -7.37 12.33
CA LEU A 518 30.37 -7.08 13.75
C LEU A 518 31.17 -5.81 14.08
N LYS A 519 30.58 -4.95 14.92
CA LYS A 519 31.33 -3.84 15.54
C LYS A 519 32.24 -4.35 16.64
N GLU A 520 33.30 -3.61 16.93
CA GLU A 520 34.10 -3.81 18.14
C GLU A 520 33.19 -3.77 19.40
N GLY A 521 33.34 -4.78 20.26
CA GLY A 521 32.56 -4.94 21.49
C GLY A 521 31.28 -5.77 21.33
N TRP A 522 30.89 -6.16 20.12
CA TRP A 522 29.82 -7.14 19.92
C TRP A 522 30.36 -8.56 20.14
N PRO A 523 29.53 -9.48 20.69
CA PRO A 523 29.95 -10.87 20.86
C PRO A 523 30.15 -11.55 19.50
N LEU A 524 31.14 -12.44 19.42
CA LEU A 524 31.24 -13.36 18.28
C LEU A 524 30.08 -14.37 18.33
N PRO A 525 29.54 -14.79 17.18
CA PRO A 525 28.52 -15.83 17.14
C PRO A 525 29.01 -17.14 17.78
N VAL A 526 28.09 -17.91 18.36
CA VAL A 526 28.41 -19.17 19.05
C VAL A 526 29.17 -20.12 18.13
N GLY A 527 30.34 -20.59 18.58
CA GLY A 527 31.21 -21.50 17.83
C GLY A 527 32.11 -20.82 16.79
N GLN A 528 32.16 -19.48 16.74
CA GLN A 528 33.07 -18.72 15.89
C GLN A 528 34.23 -18.14 16.70
N GLU A 529 35.41 -18.11 16.08
CA GLU A 529 36.61 -17.48 16.63
C GLU A 529 36.99 -16.24 15.79
N ALA A 530 37.65 -15.26 16.42
CA ALA A 530 38.24 -14.14 15.70
C ALA A 530 39.64 -14.54 15.22
N ALA A 531 39.88 -14.33 13.93
CA ALA A 531 41.22 -14.35 13.35
C ALA A 531 41.80 -12.93 13.39
N HIS A 532 43.09 -12.83 13.74
CA HIS A 532 43.82 -11.58 13.83
C HIS A 532 44.33 -11.09 12.49
#